data_AF-A0A1V2YGD9-F1
#
_entry.id   AF-A0A1V2YGD9-F1
#
_cell.length_a   1.000
_cell.length_b   1.000
_cell.length_c   1.000
_cell.angle_alpha   90.00
_cell.angle_beta   90.00
_cell.angle_gamma   90.00
#
_symmetry.space_group_name_H-M   'P 1'
#
loop_
_entity.id
_entity.type
_entity.pdbx_description
1 polymer ?
#
loop_
_entity_poly.entity_id
_entity_poly.type
_entity_poly.pdbx_seq_one_letter_code
_entity_poly.pdbx_strand_id
1 'polypeptide(L)'
;MTYFDKLRIAIDEILEIKPSSFEEFLQAMKDRGYEHKMGKYIAFKGNGQKKFIRLYSLGEVYSEESIRAVIDGKTLHKPMPKVAPNNKEVKVNLLVDVQAKWHRVYIPMHCLQLL
;
A
#
# COMPACT_ATOMS: atom_id res chain seq x y z
N MET A 1 -8.25 -7.37 14.44
CA MET A 1 -7.09 -7.39 13.52
C MET A 1 -6.05 -8.35 14.07
N THR A 2 -5.80 -9.47 13.39
CA THR A 2 -4.86 -10.51 13.83
C THR A 2 -3.40 -10.12 13.56
N TYR A 3 -2.44 -10.86 14.11
CA TYR A 3 -1.03 -10.63 13.80
C TYR A 3 -0.69 -10.90 12.32
N PHE A 4 -1.38 -11.85 11.69
CA PHE A 4 -1.25 -12.11 10.25
C PHE A 4 -1.76 -10.94 9.42
N ASP A 5 -2.90 -10.35 9.81
CA ASP A 5 -3.47 -9.18 9.10
C ASP A 5 -2.53 -7.98 9.21
N LYS A 6 -2.01 -7.70 10.41
CA LYS A 6 -1.03 -6.62 10.63
C LYS A 6 0.22 -6.81 9.77
N LEU A 7 0.71 -8.05 9.68
CA LEU A 7 1.88 -8.38 8.86
C LEU A 7 1.59 -8.18 7.36
N ARG A 8 0.42 -8.61 6.85
CA ARG A 8 0.03 -8.36 5.45
C ARG A 8 -0.03 -6.87 5.14
N ILE A 9 -0.68 -6.09 6.00
CA ILE A 9 -0.77 -4.62 5.85
C ILE A 9 0.63 -4.00 5.81
N ALA A 10 1.54 -4.39 6.70
CA ALA A 10 2.90 -3.87 6.71
C ALA A 10 3.67 -4.23 5.43
N ILE A 11 3.51 -5.46 4.93
CA ILE A 11 4.11 -5.90 3.66
C ILE A 11 3.55 -5.08 2.49
N ASP A 12 2.23 -4.91 2.43
CA ASP A 12 1.57 -4.12 1.39
C ASP A 12 2.08 -2.67 1.35
N GLU A 13 2.14 -2.01 2.50
CA GLU A 13 2.62 -0.62 2.61
C GLU A 13 4.08 -0.47 2.18
N ILE A 14 4.94 -1.45 2.46
CA ILE A 14 6.35 -1.40 2.04
C ILE A 14 6.45 -1.66 0.54
N LEU A 15 5.69 -2.62 0.00
CA LEU A 15 5.66 -2.87 -1.44
C LEU A 15 5.11 -1.68 -2.24
N GLU A 16 4.20 -0.88 -1.66
CA GLU A 16 3.74 0.40 -2.24
C GLU A 16 4.87 1.43 -2.37
N ILE A 17 5.85 1.42 -1.45
CA ILE A 17 7.05 2.28 -1.52
C ILE A 17 8.03 1.79 -2.61
N LYS A 18 7.83 0.57 -3.14
CA LYS A 18 8.67 -0.06 -4.18
C LYS A 18 10.15 -0.10 -3.80
N PRO A 19 10.53 -0.90 -2.79
CA PRO A 19 11.93 -1.07 -2.43
C PRO A 19 12.71 -1.59 -3.63
N SER A 20 13.95 -1.14 -3.77
CA SER A 20 14.83 -1.47 -4.91
C SER A 20 15.38 -2.89 -4.83
N SER A 21 15.36 -3.48 -3.64
CA SER A 21 15.94 -4.79 -3.36
C SER A 21 15.26 -5.46 -2.17
N PHE A 22 15.39 -6.78 -2.09
CA PHE A 22 14.83 -7.55 -0.98
C PHE A 22 15.45 -7.14 0.37
N GLU A 23 16.70 -6.71 0.39
CA GLU A 23 17.35 -6.19 1.60
C GLU A 23 16.73 -4.86 2.07
N GLU A 24 16.42 -3.94 1.16
CA GLU A 24 15.69 -2.70 1.47
C GLU A 24 14.30 -3.00 2.03
N PHE A 25 13.62 -4.01 1.49
CA PHE A 25 12.35 -4.49 2.04
C PHE A 25 12.49 -4.98 3.49
N LEU A 26 13.53 -5.78 3.79
CA LEU A 26 13.79 -6.26 5.15
C LEU A 26 14.12 -5.13 6.11
N GLN A 27 14.87 -4.13 5.64
CA GLN A 27 15.21 -2.95 6.42
C GLN A 27 13.95 -2.12 6.73
N ALA A 28 13.11 -1.85 5.73
CA ALA A 28 11.83 -1.17 5.93
C ALA A 28 10.91 -1.92 6.91
N MET A 29 10.88 -3.26 6.86
CA MET A 29 10.14 -4.08 7.84
C MET A 29 10.70 -3.89 9.26
N LYS A 30 12.01 -3.82 9.40
CA LYS A 30 12.68 -3.56 10.69
C LYS A 30 12.36 -2.18 11.24
N ASP A 31 12.36 -1.15 10.39
CA ASP A 31 11.95 0.21 10.75
C ASP A 31 10.49 0.29 11.23
N ARG A 32 9.62 -0.59 10.73
CA ARG A 32 8.24 -0.76 11.23
C ARG A 32 8.14 -1.60 12.52
N GLY A 33 9.27 -2.04 13.09
CA GLY A 33 9.31 -2.81 14.33
C GLY A 33 9.10 -4.31 14.15
N TYR A 34 9.39 -4.86 12.97
CA TYR A 34 9.39 -6.29 12.73
C TYR A 34 10.81 -6.87 12.70
N GLU A 35 11.03 -7.89 13.52
CA GLU A 35 12.22 -8.74 13.43
C GLU A 35 11.98 -9.83 12.39
N HIS A 36 13.03 -10.24 11.68
CA HIS A 36 12.97 -11.37 10.75
C HIS A 36 13.99 -12.45 11.14
N LYS A 37 13.71 -13.69 10.74
CA LYS A 37 14.65 -14.81 10.79
C LYS A 37 14.76 -15.47 9.43
N MET A 38 15.99 -15.73 9.01
CA MET A 38 16.30 -16.53 7.84
C MET A 38 16.44 -18.00 8.22
N GLY A 39 15.87 -18.87 7.40
CA GLY A 39 15.87 -20.32 7.54
C GLY A 39 15.36 -20.91 6.23
N LYS A 40 14.68 -22.07 6.26
CA LYS A 40 14.03 -22.60 5.05
C LYS A 40 12.96 -21.65 4.49
N TYR A 41 12.29 -20.90 5.36
CA TYR A 41 11.31 -19.88 5.00
C TYR A 41 11.55 -18.66 5.89
N ILE A 42 11.44 -17.47 5.32
CA ILE A 42 11.50 -16.23 6.09
C ILE A 42 10.31 -16.15 7.04
N ALA A 43 10.60 -15.76 8.27
CA ALA A 43 9.59 -15.54 9.29
C ALA A 43 9.78 -14.20 9.98
N PHE A 44 8.66 -13.50 10.22
CA PHE A 44 8.60 -12.19 10.84
C PHE A 44 7.98 -12.25 12.22
N LYS A 45 8.39 -11.34 13.10
CA LYS A 45 7.84 -11.17 14.43
C LYS A 45 7.75 -9.68 14.74
N GLY A 46 6.54 -9.19 14.96
CA GLY A 46 6.36 -7.80 15.38
C GLY A 46 6.73 -7.59 16.85
N ASN A 47 6.94 -6.33 17.22
CA ASN A 47 7.23 -5.96 18.60
C ASN A 47 6.17 -6.49 19.59
N GLY A 48 6.61 -7.10 20.69
CA GLY A 48 5.74 -7.72 21.71
C GLY A 48 5.05 -9.04 21.31
N GLN A 49 5.23 -9.53 20.09
CA GLN A 49 4.70 -10.85 19.69
C GLN A 49 5.54 -11.97 20.29
N LYS A 50 4.94 -13.11 20.66
CA LYS A 50 5.70 -14.28 21.19
C LYS A 50 6.23 -15.20 20.08
N LYS A 51 5.48 -15.33 18.98
CA LYS A 51 5.74 -16.30 17.92
C LYS A 51 6.12 -15.59 16.62
N PHE A 52 6.97 -16.24 15.84
CA PHE A 52 7.24 -15.83 14.46
C PHE A 52 6.13 -16.33 13.53
N ILE A 53 5.77 -15.52 12.55
CA ILE A 53 4.86 -15.83 11.46
C ILE A 53 5.68 -16.04 10.21
N ARG A 54 5.55 -17.21 9.57
CA ARG A 54 6.28 -17.51 8.34
C ARG A 54 5.53 -16.96 7.13
N LEU A 55 6.26 -16.44 6.14
CA LEU A 55 5.66 -15.87 4.93
C LEU A 55 4.75 -16.86 4.20
N TYR A 56 5.17 -18.13 4.06
CA TYR A 56 4.37 -19.16 3.39
C TYR A 56 2.96 -19.35 4.01
N SER A 57 2.80 -19.06 5.31
CA SER A 57 1.51 -19.17 6.01
C SER A 57 0.56 -18.01 5.71
N LEU A 58 1.06 -16.93 5.09
CA LEU A 58 0.25 -15.78 4.71
C LEU A 58 -0.50 -15.99 3.38
N GLY A 59 -0.06 -16.96 2.57
CA GLY A 59 -0.58 -17.25 1.24
C GLY A 59 0.49 -17.07 0.15
N GLU A 60 0.24 -17.63 -1.03
CA GLU A 60 1.19 -17.64 -2.16
C GLU A 60 1.60 -16.24 -2.60
N VAL A 61 0.66 -15.28 -2.60
CA VAL A 61 0.91 -13.87 -2.95
C VAL A 61 1.83 -13.13 -1.98
N TYR A 62 2.10 -13.71 -0.80
CA TYR A 62 3.02 -13.18 0.21
C TYR A 62 4.24 -14.08 0.42
N SER A 63 4.46 -15.07 -0.44
CA SER A 63 5.67 -15.87 -0.38
C SER A 63 6.90 -15.01 -0.65
N GLU A 64 8.06 -15.50 -0.23
CA GLU A 64 9.32 -14.81 -0.49
C GLU A 64 9.56 -14.63 -2.00
N GLU A 65 9.23 -15.64 -2.80
CA GLU A 65 9.32 -15.61 -4.25
C GLU A 65 8.41 -14.53 -4.85
N SER A 66 7.16 -14.44 -4.38
CA SER A 66 6.21 -13.43 -4.84
C SER A 66 6.67 -12.02 -4.50
N ILE A 67 7.14 -11.80 -3.26
CA ILE A 67 7.67 -10.48 -2.83
C ILE A 67 8.89 -10.10 -3.66
N ARG A 68 9.83 -11.02 -3.89
CA ARG A 68 11.01 -10.78 -4.74
C ARG A 68 10.60 -10.49 -6.19
N ALA A 69 9.61 -11.20 -6.73
CA ALA A 69 9.11 -10.95 -8.08
C ALA A 69 8.43 -9.58 -8.23
N VAL A 70 7.73 -9.11 -7.20
CA VAL A 70 7.15 -7.76 -7.15
C VAL A 70 8.26 -6.70 -7.13
N ILE A 71 9.29 -6.91 -6.31
CA ILE A 71 10.44 -6.00 -6.22
C ILE A 71 11.21 -5.93 -7.54
N ASP A 72 11.44 -7.07 -8.19
CA ASP A 72 12.06 -7.16 -9.52
C ASP A 72 11.16 -6.58 -10.64
N GLY A 73 9.93 -6.17 -10.34
CA GLY A 73 8.96 -5.69 -11.33
C GLY A 73 8.43 -6.79 -12.27
N LYS A 74 8.68 -8.06 -11.95
CA LYS A 74 8.25 -9.23 -12.73
C LYS A 74 6.75 -9.52 -12.56
N THR A 75 6.18 -9.14 -11.41
CA THR A 75 4.77 -9.35 -11.09
C THR A 75 4.15 -8.08 -10.49
N LEU A 76 2.87 -7.85 -10.81
CA LEU A 76 2.10 -6.76 -10.18
C LEU A 76 1.69 -7.19 -8.77
N HIS A 77 2.00 -6.37 -7.77
CA HIS A 77 1.53 -6.58 -6.40
C HIS A 77 0.01 -6.54 -6.35
N LYS A 78 -0.61 -7.56 -5.75
CA LYS A 78 -2.05 -7.62 -5.51
C LYS A 78 -2.27 -7.61 -4.00
N PRO A 79 -2.39 -6.43 -3.37
CA PRO A 79 -2.65 -6.35 -1.94
C PRO A 79 -4.01 -7.03 -1.64
N MET A 80 -4.14 -7.60 -0.45
CA MET A 80 -5.43 -8.17 -0.04
C MET A 80 -6.46 -7.03 -0.03
N PRO A 81 -7.72 -7.25 -0.49
CA PRO A 81 -8.75 -6.22 -0.35
C PRO A 81 -8.82 -5.83 1.12
N LYS A 82 -8.46 -4.57 1.41
CA LYS A 82 -8.50 -4.01 2.76
C LYS A 82 -9.92 -4.24 3.26
N VAL A 83 -10.10 -5.14 4.21
CA VAL A 83 -11.40 -5.35 4.85
C VAL A 83 -11.69 -4.01 5.50
N ALA A 84 -12.59 -3.23 4.88
CA ALA A 84 -12.98 -1.95 5.43
C ALA A 84 -13.36 -2.20 6.90
N PRO A 85 -12.85 -1.42 7.86
CA PRO A 85 -13.40 -1.48 9.20
C PRO A 85 -14.90 -1.29 9.01
N ASN A 86 -15.71 -2.24 9.48
CA ASN A 86 -17.15 -2.11 9.56
C ASN A 86 -17.45 -1.01 10.59
N ASN A 87 -17.14 0.24 10.23
CA ASN A 87 -17.65 1.41 10.86
C ASN A 87 -18.89 1.77 10.06
N LYS A 88 -20.01 1.48 10.71
CA LYS A 88 -21.34 1.89 10.31
C LYS A 88 -21.28 3.41 10.11
N GLU A 89 -21.91 3.85 9.02
CA GLU A 89 -22.18 5.26 8.69
C GLU A 89 -20.99 6.09 8.19
N VAL A 90 -20.60 5.87 6.93
CA VAL A 90 -20.33 7.02 6.05
C VAL A 90 -21.48 7.09 5.06
N LYS A 91 -22.43 7.97 5.38
CA LYS A 91 -23.56 8.32 4.53
C LYS A 91 -22.99 9.09 3.33
N VAL A 92 -22.52 8.36 2.32
CA VAL A 92 -22.11 8.95 1.04
C VAL A 92 -23.36 9.34 0.28
N ASN A 93 -23.74 10.62 0.41
CA ASN A 93 -24.77 11.22 -0.43
C ASN A 93 -24.15 11.55 -1.79
N LEU A 94 -23.93 10.53 -2.62
CA LEU A 94 -23.53 10.69 -4.01
C LEU A 94 -24.76 11.14 -4.82
N LEU A 95 -25.00 12.44 -4.81
CA LEU A 95 -25.76 13.08 -5.88
C LEU A 95 -24.85 13.12 -7.11
N VAL A 96 -25.15 12.22 -8.03
CA VAL A 96 -25.02 12.37 -9.48
C VAL A 96 -25.08 13.85 -9.90
N ASP A 97 -24.10 14.31 -10.68
CA ASP A 97 -24.38 14.73 -12.06
C ASP A 97 -23.08 14.92 -12.88
N VAL A 98 -22.98 14.14 -13.95
CA VAL A 98 -22.05 14.37 -15.06
C VAL A 98 -22.69 15.44 -15.94
N GLN A 99 -22.20 16.69 -15.89
CA GLN A 99 -22.60 17.68 -16.89
C GLN A 99 -21.51 18.70 -17.24
N ALA A 100 -20.78 18.33 -18.28
CA ALA A 100 -20.53 19.10 -19.50
C ALA A 100 -20.04 20.56 -19.43
N LYS A 101 -19.05 20.78 -20.32
CA LYS A 101 -18.87 21.97 -21.18
C LYS A 101 -18.14 23.16 -20.56
N TRP A 102 -16.83 23.11 -20.67
CA TRP A 102 -15.93 24.26 -20.51
C TRP A 102 -16.18 25.29 -21.63
N HIS A 103 -16.95 26.34 -21.33
CA HIS A 103 -17.00 27.54 -22.15
C HIS A 103 -16.21 28.68 -21.49
N ARG A 104 -15.28 29.20 -22.30
CA ARG A 104 -14.73 30.56 -22.30
C ARG A 104 -13.94 31.01 -21.06
N VAL A 105 -12.64 30.86 -21.20
CA VAL A 105 -11.64 31.78 -20.62
C VAL A 105 -12.01 33.22 -21.00
N TYR A 106 -12.32 34.06 -20.02
CA TYR A 106 -12.29 35.52 -20.15
C TYR A 106 -11.50 36.10 -18.99
N ILE A 107 -10.24 36.46 -19.25
CA ILE A 107 -9.41 37.47 -18.58
C ILE A 107 -8.42 37.90 -19.68
N PRO A 108 -8.13 39.19 -19.98
CA PRO A 108 -7.91 40.27 -19.00
C PRO A 108 -8.51 41.64 -19.33
N MET A 109 -8.88 42.36 -18.27
CA MET A 109 -8.83 43.82 -18.22
C MET A 109 -7.36 44.24 -18.06
N HIS A 110 -6.75 44.79 -19.11
CA HIS A 110 -5.61 45.70 -18.97
C HIS A 110 -5.49 46.64 -20.18
N CYS A 111 -5.91 47.89 -19.94
CA CYS A 111 -5.19 49.14 -20.23
C CYS A 111 -4.49 49.32 -21.60
N LEU A 112 -5.02 50.19 -22.48
CA LEU A 112 -4.28 51.35 -23.04
C LEU A 112 -5.16 52.31 -23.89
N GLN A 113 -5.10 53.59 -23.51
CA GLN A 113 -5.21 54.89 -24.23
C GLN A 113 -6.10 55.07 -25.48
N LEU A 114 -7.04 56.04 -25.52
CA LEU A 114 -6.86 57.50 -25.73
C LEU A 114 -6.26 57.87 -27.10
N LEU A 115 -7.11 57.99 -28.12
CA LEU A 115 -7.31 59.16 -28.99
C LEU A 115 -8.48 58.93 -29.96
#